data_AF-A0A7S2CV24-F1
#
_entry.id   AF-A0A7S2CV24-F1
#
_cell.length_a   1.000
_cell.length_b   1.000
_cell.length_c   1.000
_cell.angle_alpha   90.00
_cell.angle_beta   90.00
_cell.angle_gamma   90.00
#
_symmetry.space_group_name_H-M   'P 1'
#
loop_
_entity.id
_entity.type
_entity.pdbx_description
1 polymer ?
#
loop_
_entity_poly.entity_id
_entity_poly.type
_entity_poly.pdbx_seq_one_letter_code
_entity_poly.pdbx_strand_id
1 'polypeptide(L)'
;MALLGEAVSRGCRAELKHTTATSSHHRNQQQQQQLNTQSPTTTTVTKELPPHRKALRQALGITLASCPDVTGDTEPEENHQVFDDSFDLACGRAASGRFFEKVYTNCTPWAIVAVLGWADTVWALTNHSPQNLNRRLVPLVNDASGGHDGCESSANMTDALIDGLVSVFDDIKTGVSMRSFARQHFPSGIEPLQVQVAMYAQGIRYHNSQSRRANNALKGLHKPEEILHSLAAEERSLVYMGRLELKRRRQHAAALAAAKEGRMARLRAEQVVFNETHGLPNLPRIFTPFEADELNLGRPPEDQLEVMPSGLLRHHCTFPNCPDYLVNLSTKNDRDLGFRNGLFRHLRFCRVGSDRSYWPGYHATCVSVYRTHHGADKKKGFVTRVTSRYEVGGRADRLNSRNRNHLVAMTNAMFDFLEQNKNKKNEN
;
A
#
# COMPACT_ATOMS: atom_id res chain seq x y z
N MET A 1 -16.24 -33.36 -17.42
CA MET A 1 -16.24 -31.88 -17.46
C MET A 1 -15.73 -31.23 -16.17
N ALA A 2 -16.31 -31.47 -15.00
CA ALA A 2 -15.79 -30.90 -13.74
C ALA A 2 -14.32 -31.26 -13.47
N LEU A 3 -13.94 -32.53 -13.70
CA LEU A 3 -12.55 -32.99 -13.60
C LEU A 3 -11.61 -32.27 -14.57
N LEU A 4 -12.07 -31.98 -15.80
CA LEU A 4 -11.33 -31.22 -16.81
C LEU A 4 -11.13 -29.76 -16.40
N GLY A 5 -12.14 -29.12 -15.81
CA GLY A 5 -12.01 -27.77 -15.24
C GLY A 5 -11.01 -27.71 -14.08
N GLU A 6 -11.05 -28.69 -13.17
CA GLU A 6 -10.12 -28.81 -12.03
C GLU A 6 -8.67 -29.00 -12.51
N ALA A 7 -8.49 -29.88 -13.50
CA ALA A 7 -7.25 -30.15 -14.19
C ALA A 7 -6.59 -28.91 -14.80
N VAL A 8 -7.33 -28.18 -15.64
CA VAL A 8 -6.86 -26.95 -16.29
C VAL A 8 -6.54 -25.89 -15.26
N SER A 9 -7.37 -25.75 -14.23
CA SER A 9 -7.14 -24.85 -13.11
C SER A 9 -5.82 -25.14 -12.37
N ARG A 10 -5.51 -26.42 -12.11
CA ARG A 10 -4.24 -26.83 -11.49
C ARG A 10 -3.05 -26.54 -12.40
N GLY A 11 -3.16 -26.80 -13.70
CA GLY A 11 -2.13 -26.44 -14.68
C GLY A 11 -1.87 -24.94 -14.71
N CYS A 12 -2.93 -24.12 -14.76
CA CYS A 12 -2.81 -22.65 -14.70
C CYS A 12 -2.10 -22.21 -13.42
N ARG A 13 -2.43 -22.81 -12.28
CA ARG A 13 -1.75 -22.51 -11.00
C ARG A 13 -0.24 -22.82 -11.06
N ALA A 14 0.15 -23.93 -11.67
CA ALA A 14 1.56 -24.29 -11.83
C ALA A 14 2.29 -23.26 -12.70
N GLU A 15 1.71 -22.91 -13.86
CA GLU A 15 2.26 -21.88 -14.75
C GLU A 15 2.43 -20.53 -14.02
N LEU A 16 1.40 -20.09 -13.30
CA LEU A 16 1.43 -18.83 -12.56
C LEU A 16 2.53 -18.80 -11.49
N LYS A 17 2.77 -19.93 -10.80
CA LYS A 17 3.88 -20.06 -9.84
C LYS A 17 5.24 -19.94 -10.53
N HIS A 18 5.42 -20.56 -11.68
CA HIS A 18 6.65 -20.43 -12.46
C HIS A 18 6.88 -18.99 -12.91
N THR A 19 5.86 -18.32 -13.47
CA THR A 19 5.98 -16.91 -13.90
C THR A 19 6.33 -15.98 -12.74
N THR A 20 5.77 -16.20 -11.55
CA THR A 20 6.13 -15.41 -10.36
C THR A 20 7.57 -15.60 -9.93
N ALA A 21 8.08 -16.83 -9.93
CA ALA A 21 9.44 -17.12 -9.50
C ALA A 21 10.47 -16.47 -10.44
N THR A 22 10.25 -16.54 -11.75
CA THR A 22 11.13 -15.90 -12.74
C THR A 22 11.06 -14.38 -12.64
N SER A 23 9.86 -13.81 -12.44
CA SER A 23 9.68 -12.36 -12.33
C SER A 23 10.30 -11.79 -11.06
N SER A 24 10.21 -12.49 -9.91
CA SER A 24 10.83 -12.03 -8.66
C SER A 24 12.34 -11.90 -8.75
N HIS A 25 12.99 -12.77 -9.54
CA HIS A 25 14.45 -12.75 -9.66
C HIS A 25 14.93 -11.54 -10.47
N HIS A 26 14.23 -11.22 -11.56
CA HIS A 26 14.53 -10.04 -12.37
C HIS A 26 14.13 -8.73 -11.65
N ARG A 27 13.07 -8.77 -10.86
CA ARG A 27 12.59 -7.63 -10.07
C ARG A 27 13.55 -7.22 -8.96
N ASN A 28 14.17 -8.18 -8.27
CA ASN A 28 15.19 -7.88 -7.26
C ASN A 28 16.42 -7.20 -7.89
N GLN A 29 16.78 -7.55 -9.13
CA GLN A 29 17.86 -6.87 -9.86
C GLN A 29 17.49 -5.44 -10.30
N GLN A 30 16.26 -5.21 -10.77
CA GLN A 30 15.80 -3.88 -11.17
C GLN A 30 15.52 -2.95 -9.98
N GLN A 31 14.97 -3.46 -8.86
CA GLN A 31 14.78 -2.66 -7.65
C GLN A 31 16.10 -2.18 -7.05
N GLN A 32 17.16 -3.00 -7.09
CA GLN A 32 18.50 -2.57 -6.67
C GLN A 32 19.09 -1.45 -7.55
N GLN A 33 18.72 -1.37 -8.83
CA GLN A 33 19.15 -0.29 -9.72
C GLN A 33 18.30 0.98 -9.57
N GLN A 34 17.00 0.86 -9.31
CA GLN A 34 16.08 2.01 -9.19
C GLN A 34 16.18 2.73 -7.83
N LEU A 35 16.56 2.04 -6.75
CA LEU A 35 16.79 2.66 -5.44
C LEU A 35 17.94 3.69 -5.44
N ASN A 36 18.77 3.72 -6.48
CA ASN A 36 19.89 4.64 -6.58
C ASN A 36 19.60 5.94 -7.37
N THR A 37 18.40 6.14 -7.94
CA THR A 37 18.21 7.23 -8.93
C THR A 37 16.93 8.08 -8.86
N GLN A 38 16.00 7.89 -7.90
CA GLN A 38 14.70 8.60 -7.97
C GLN A 38 14.38 9.56 -6.81
N SER A 39 14.09 10.80 -7.19
CA SER A 39 13.49 11.85 -6.35
C SER A 39 12.00 11.60 -6.05
N PRO A 40 11.42 12.20 -5.00
CA PRO A 40 10.19 11.70 -4.35
C PRO A 40 8.88 12.23 -4.94
N THR A 41 8.80 12.51 -6.24
CA THR A 41 7.55 13.01 -6.84
C THR A 41 6.95 11.95 -7.75
N THR A 42 5.70 11.58 -7.46
CA THR A 42 4.85 10.65 -8.25
C THR A 42 5.26 9.16 -8.25
N THR A 43 5.56 8.59 -7.09
CA THR A 43 5.50 7.12 -6.95
C THR A 43 4.03 6.69 -6.86
N THR A 44 3.36 6.59 -8.02
CA THR A 44 2.13 5.80 -8.12
C THR A 44 2.50 4.38 -7.72
N VAL A 45 2.20 4.00 -6.47
CA VAL A 45 2.24 2.61 -6.02
C VAL A 45 1.12 1.89 -6.76
N THR A 46 1.34 1.59 -8.04
CA THR A 46 0.56 0.59 -8.74
C THR A 46 0.91 -0.71 -8.05
N LYS A 47 0.12 -1.12 -7.06
CA LYS A 47 0.16 -2.48 -6.55
C LYS A 47 0.13 -3.38 -7.77
N GLU A 48 1.23 -4.07 -8.03
CA GLU A 48 1.32 -4.91 -9.20
C GLU A 48 0.15 -5.89 -9.18
N LEU A 49 -0.53 -5.96 -10.32
CA LEU A 49 -1.68 -6.82 -10.47
C LEU A 49 -1.26 -8.26 -10.17
N PRO A 50 -2.07 -9.05 -9.45
CA PRO A 50 -1.76 -10.45 -9.27
C PRO A 50 -1.51 -11.14 -10.63
N PRO A 51 -0.48 -11.98 -10.77
CA PRO A 51 -0.07 -12.59 -12.04
C PRO A 51 -1.21 -13.27 -12.79
N HIS A 52 -2.14 -13.90 -12.07
CA HIS A 52 -3.31 -14.56 -12.67
C HIS A 52 -4.26 -13.57 -13.34
N ARG A 53 -4.47 -12.38 -12.76
CA ARG A 53 -5.29 -11.34 -13.38
C ARG A 53 -4.60 -10.78 -14.63
N LYS A 54 -3.27 -10.62 -14.60
CA LYS A 54 -2.49 -10.20 -15.78
C LYS A 54 -2.61 -11.22 -16.92
N ALA A 55 -2.45 -12.51 -16.61
CA ALA A 55 -2.61 -13.59 -17.58
C ALA A 55 -4.04 -13.66 -18.14
N LEU A 56 -5.06 -13.49 -17.29
CA LEU A 56 -6.47 -13.48 -17.70
C LEU A 56 -6.77 -12.32 -18.65
N ARG A 57 -6.31 -11.10 -18.33
CA ARG A 57 -6.49 -9.94 -19.23
C ARG A 57 -5.79 -10.14 -20.56
N GLN A 58 -4.57 -10.68 -20.56
CA GLN A 58 -3.87 -11.01 -21.79
C GLN A 58 -4.64 -12.06 -22.62
N ALA A 59 -5.22 -13.08 -21.97
CA ALA A 59 -6.02 -14.09 -22.64
C ALA A 59 -7.34 -13.52 -23.19
N LEU A 60 -7.91 -12.48 -22.58
CA LEU A 60 -9.14 -11.84 -23.03
C LEU A 60 -8.92 -10.63 -23.96
N GLY A 61 -7.66 -10.24 -24.21
CA GLY A 61 -7.33 -9.05 -24.99
C GLY A 61 -7.64 -7.72 -24.29
N ILE A 62 -7.79 -7.72 -22.97
CA ILE A 62 -8.18 -6.54 -22.20
C ILE A 62 -6.95 -5.66 -21.93
N THR A 63 -6.99 -4.43 -22.45
CA THR A 63 -5.98 -3.40 -22.18
C THR A 63 -6.46 -2.43 -21.11
N LEU A 64 -5.54 -1.73 -20.44
CA LEU A 64 -5.92 -0.69 -19.46
C LEU A 64 -6.68 0.47 -20.11
N ALA A 65 -6.43 0.73 -21.41
CA ALA A 65 -7.14 1.74 -22.18
C ALA A 65 -8.59 1.33 -22.50
N SER A 66 -8.85 0.02 -22.64
CA SER A 66 -10.20 -0.51 -22.84
C SER A 66 -11.09 -0.52 -21.58
N CYS A 67 -10.53 -0.14 -20.42
CA CYS A 67 -11.27 -0.09 -19.16
C CYS A 67 -11.77 1.33 -18.91
N PRO A 68 -13.03 1.54 -18.47
CA PRO A 68 -13.55 2.85 -18.09
C PRO A 68 -12.63 3.55 -17.09
N ASP A 69 -12.39 4.84 -17.29
CA ASP A 69 -11.70 5.65 -16.29
C ASP A 69 -12.69 6.20 -15.26
N VAL A 70 -12.16 6.67 -14.14
CA VAL A 70 -12.94 7.38 -13.12
C VAL A 70 -13.11 8.84 -13.50
N THR A 71 -14.21 9.47 -13.09
CA THR A 71 -14.40 10.91 -13.31
C THR A 71 -13.39 11.73 -12.51
N GLY A 72 -13.29 13.04 -12.78
CA GLY A 72 -12.35 13.91 -12.06
C GLY A 72 -12.54 13.88 -10.54
N ASP A 73 -11.52 14.23 -9.74
CA ASP A 73 -11.59 14.18 -8.26
C ASP A 73 -12.71 15.07 -7.68
N THR A 74 -13.23 16.04 -8.43
CA THR A 74 -14.34 16.92 -8.05
C THR A 74 -15.72 16.43 -8.48
N GLU A 75 -15.76 15.47 -9.40
CA GLU A 75 -17.01 14.99 -10.01
C GLU A 75 -17.48 13.70 -9.30
N PRO A 76 -18.79 13.54 -9.07
CA PRO A 76 -19.33 12.27 -8.60
C PRO A 76 -19.13 11.17 -9.65
N GLU A 77 -19.03 9.93 -9.19
CA GLU A 77 -19.10 8.78 -10.09
C GLU A 77 -20.56 8.47 -10.43
N GLU A 78 -20.78 7.90 -11.61
CA GLU A 78 -22.10 7.39 -11.99
C GLU A 78 -22.48 6.17 -11.14
N ASN A 79 -23.75 6.10 -10.73
CA ASN A 79 -24.24 4.98 -9.89
C ASN A 79 -24.25 3.64 -10.63
N HIS A 80 -24.28 3.65 -11.97
CA HIS A 80 -24.42 2.46 -12.81
C HIS A 80 -23.41 2.47 -13.96
N GLN A 81 -22.19 2.03 -13.67
CA GLN A 81 -21.20 1.79 -14.71
C GLN A 81 -21.51 0.47 -15.43
N VAL A 82 -21.86 0.53 -16.71
CA VAL A 82 -21.90 -0.64 -17.59
C VAL A 82 -20.49 -0.91 -18.10
N PHE A 83 -20.02 -2.15 -17.95
CA PHE A 83 -18.69 -2.55 -18.40
C PHE A 83 -18.81 -3.27 -19.73
N ASP A 84 -18.02 -2.81 -20.71
CA ASP A 84 -17.82 -3.51 -21.98
C ASP A 84 -17.44 -4.98 -21.71
N ASP A 85 -18.14 -5.90 -22.35
CA ASP A 85 -17.94 -7.33 -22.20
C ASP A 85 -17.19 -7.92 -23.40
N SER A 86 -16.79 -7.10 -24.38
CA SER A 86 -16.04 -7.56 -25.54
C SER A 86 -14.73 -8.25 -25.14
N PHE A 87 -14.33 -9.28 -25.89
CA PHE A 87 -13.09 -10.02 -25.70
C PHE A 87 -12.46 -10.37 -27.05
N ASP A 88 -11.14 -10.59 -27.07
CA ASP A 88 -10.40 -10.99 -28.27
C ASP A 88 -10.14 -12.51 -28.29
N LEU A 89 -10.88 -13.22 -29.15
CA LEU A 89 -10.75 -14.66 -29.31
C LEU A 89 -9.37 -15.09 -29.86
N ALA A 90 -8.72 -14.25 -30.67
CA ALA A 90 -7.39 -14.53 -31.20
C ALA A 90 -6.32 -14.45 -30.09
N CYS A 91 -6.40 -13.46 -29.20
CA CYS A 91 -5.59 -13.42 -27.99
C CYS A 91 -5.81 -14.66 -27.11
N GLY A 92 -7.08 -15.04 -26.92
CA GLY A 92 -7.45 -16.23 -26.16
C GLY A 92 -6.91 -17.53 -26.76
N ARG A 93 -6.98 -17.67 -28.09
CA ARG A 93 -6.39 -18.79 -28.84
C ARG A 93 -4.89 -18.87 -28.62
N ALA A 94 -4.18 -17.75 -28.77
CA ALA A 94 -2.73 -17.71 -28.62
C ALA A 94 -2.28 -18.01 -27.17
N ALA A 95 -3.02 -17.51 -26.17
CA ALA A 95 -2.72 -17.79 -24.76
C ALA A 95 -3.02 -19.24 -24.38
N SER A 96 -4.21 -19.74 -24.73
CA SER A 96 -4.62 -21.11 -24.43
C SER A 96 -3.82 -22.17 -25.20
N GLY A 97 -3.46 -21.92 -26.46
CA GLY A 97 -2.62 -22.81 -27.27
C GLY A 97 -1.26 -23.05 -26.61
N ARG A 98 -0.55 -21.96 -26.26
CA ARG A 98 0.74 -22.03 -25.54
C ARG A 98 0.64 -22.75 -24.21
N PHE A 99 -0.51 -22.69 -23.54
CA PHE A 99 -0.74 -23.41 -22.30
C PHE A 99 -0.89 -24.92 -22.55
N PHE A 100 -1.73 -25.31 -23.51
CA PHE A 100 -2.02 -26.71 -23.80
C PHE A 100 -0.90 -27.46 -24.53
N GLU A 101 0.05 -26.76 -25.14
CA GLU A 101 1.26 -27.32 -25.75
C GLU A 101 2.34 -27.74 -24.72
N LYS A 102 2.21 -27.33 -23.44
CA LYS A 102 3.22 -27.61 -22.41
C LYS A 102 3.14 -29.04 -21.85
N VAL A 103 4.24 -29.78 -21.98
CA VAL A 103 4.42 -31.19 -21.55
C VAL A 103 4.06 -31.44 -20.07
N TYR A 104 4.30 -30.47 -19.19
CA TYR A 104 4.09 -30.59 -17.73
C TYR A 104 2.70 -30.17 -17.25
N THR A 105 1.79 -29.78 -18.15
CA THR A 105 0.38 -29.70 -17.77
C THR A 105 -0.14 -31.14 -17.71
N ASN A 106 -0.11 -31.76 -16.52
CA ASN A 106 -0.60 -33.13 -16.24
C ASN A 106 -2.07 -33.40 -16.64
N CYS A 107 -2.71 -32.43 -17.27
CA CYS A 107 -4.02 -32.50 -17.83
C CYS A 107 -4.10 -31.63 -19.08
N THR A 108 -3.20 -31.89 -20.03
CA THR A 108 -3.55 -31.59 -21.41
C THR A 108 -4.92 -32.24 -21.66
N PRO A 109 -5.83 -31.61 -22.39
CA PRO A 109 -7.04 -32.29 -22.80
C PRO A 109 -6.74 -33.61 -23.51
N TRP A 110 -5.57 -33.69 -24.16
CA TRP A 110 -4.94 -34.92 -24.65
C TRP A 110 -4.80 -35.98 -23.55
N ALA A 111 -4.23 -35.68 -22.39
CA ALA A 111 -4.12 -36.64 -21.28
C ALA A 111 -5.48 -37.06 -20.71
N ILE A 112 -6.45 -36.16 -20.61
CA ILE A 112 -7.79 -36.50 -20.11
C ILE A 112 -8.58 -37.31 -21.12
N VAL A 113 -8.55 -36.94 -22.39
CA VAL A 113 -9.22 -37.69 -23.46
C VAL A 113 -8.47 -38.99 -23.75
N ALA A 114 -7.15 -39.05 -23.57
CA ALA A 114 -6.40 -40.30 -23.61
C ALA A 114 -6.73 -41.20 -22.42
N VAL A 115 -6.89 -40.67 -21.21
CA VAL A 115 -7.33 -41.45 -20.04
C VAL A 115 -8.79 -41.89 -20.18
N LEU A 116 -9.68 -41.04 -20.69
CA LEU A 116 -11.08 -41.38 -20.95
C LEU A 116 -11.21 -42.36 -22.12
N GLY A 117 -10.44 -42.18 -23.19
CA GLY A 117 -10.36 -43.08 -24.33
C GLY A 117 -9.72 -44.41 -23.97
N TRP A 118 -8.71 -44.41 -23.10
CA TRP A 118 -8.16 -45.61 -22.47
C TRP A 118 -9.19 -46.30 -21.59
N ALA A 119 -9.89 -45.55 -20.74
CA ALA A 119 -10.94 -46.10 -19.89
C ALA A 119 -12.11 -46.67 -20.71
N ASP A 120 -12.50 -46.01 -21.80
CA ASP A 120 -13.53 -46.48 -22.73
C ASP A 120 -13.05 -47.71 -23.52
N THR A 121 -11.76 -47.74 -23.89
CA THR A 121 -11.12 -48.91 -24.50
C THR A 121 -11.10 -50.09 -23.52
N VAL A 122 -10.64 -49.89 -22.28
CA VAL A 122 -10.68 -50.90 -21.20
C VAL A 122 -12.12 -51.33 -20.92
N TRP A 123 -13.07 -50.39 -20.85
CA TRP A 123 -14.48 -50.69 -20.64
C TRP A 123 -15.05 -51.54 -21.78
N ALA A 124 -14.82 -51.17 -23.04
CA ALA A 124 -15.22 -51.94 -24.22
C ALA A 124 -14.55 -53.32 -24.24
N LEU A 125 -13.28 -53.40 -23.84
CA LEU A 125 -12.51 -54.64 -23.69
C LEU A 125 -13.09 -55.56 -22.59
N THR A 126 -13.59 -54.99 -21.49
CA THR A 126 -14.15 -55.76 -20.35
C THR A 126 -15.63 -56.12 -20.49
N ASN A 127 -16.43 -55.31 -21.20
CA ASN A 127 -17.89 -55.47 -21.29
C ASN A 127 -18.41 -56.01 -22.62
N HIS A 128 -17.65 -55.91 -23.71
CA HIS A 128 -17.97 -56.65 -24.93
C HIS A 128 -17.22 -57.98 -24.91
N SER A 129 -17.99 -59.08 -24.94
CA SER A 129 -17.58 -60.50 -24.99
C SER A 129 -16.06 -60.74 -25.14
N PRO A 130 -15.42 -61.57 -24.29
CA PRO A 130 -13.99 -61.92 -24.34
C PRO A 130 -13.46 -62.29 -25.74
N GLN A 131 -14.36 -62.70 -26.64
CA GLN A 131 -14.13 -62.98 -28.04
C GLN A 131 -13.60 -61.78 -28.85
N ASN A 132 -14.01 -60.54 -28.57
CA ASN A 132 -13.53 -59.34 -29.29
C ASN A 132 -12.14 -58.89 -28.83
N LEU A 133 -11.86 -59.07 -27.53
CA LEU A 133 -10.53 -58.85 -26.95
C LEU A 133 -9.52 -59.82 -27.57
N ASN A 134 -9.90 -61.10 -27.61
CA ASN A 134 -9.11 -62.13 -28.27
C ASN A 134 -8.95 -61.82 -29.77
N ARG A 135 -9.99 -61.39 -30.49
CA ARG A 135 -9.85 -61.09 -31.93
C ARG A 135 -8.87 -59.98 -32.27
N ARG A 136 -8.64 -59.02 -31.36
CA ARG A 136 -7.72 -57.89 -31.58
C ARG A 136 -6.34 -58.10 -30.96
N LEU A 137 -6.24 -58.75 -29.80
CA LEU A 137 -4.96 -59.01 -29.14
C LEU A 137 -4.30 -60.33 -29.58
N VAL A 138 -5.08 -61.37 -29.90
CA VAL A 138 -4.54 -62.68 -30.31
C VAL A 138 -3.73 -62.62 -31.60
N PRO A 139 -4.09 -61.84 -32.65
CA PRO A 139 -3.21 -61.69 -33.81
C PRO A 139 -1.86 -61.04 -33.44
N LEU A 140 -1.85 -60.02 -32.58
CA LEU A 140 -0.63 -59.35 -32.12
C LEU A 140 0.27 -60.27 -31.27
N VAL A 141 -0.34 -61.10 -30.42
CA VAL A 141 0.37 -62.11 -29.62
C VAL A 141 0.86 -63.27 -30.48
N ASN A 142 0.07 -63.71 -31.45
CA ASN A 142 0.41 -64.83 -32.33
C ASN A 142 1.49 -64.44 -33.35
N ASP A 143 1.46 -63.22 -33.91
CA ASP A 143 2.49 -62.74 -34.83
C ASP A 143 3.84 -62.50 -34.11
N ALA A 144 3.80 -62.07 -32.83
CA ALA A 144 5.00 -61.96 -32.00
C ALA A 144 5.58 -63.34 -31.59
N SER A 145 4.75 -64.38 -31.53
CA SER A 145 5.15 -65.73 -31.14
C SER A 145 5.80 -66.55 -32.25
N GLY A 146 5.81 -66.07 -33.50
CA GLY A 146 6.66 -66.58 -34.59
C GLY A 146 6.87 -68.09 -34.64
N GLY A 147 5.82 -68.91 -34.51
CA GLY A 147 5.80 -70.33 -34.85
C GLY A 147 6.92 -71.24 -34.33
N HIS A 148 7.67 -70.86 -33.30
CA HIS A 148 8.75 -71.67 -32.75
C HIS A 148 8.32 -72.32 -31.42
N ASP A 149 8.12 -73.64 -31.47
CA ASP A 149 7.99 -74.54 -30.31
C ASP A 149 9.27 -74.48 -29.46
N GLY A 150 9.38 -73.44 -28.65
CA GLY A 150 10.54 -73.22 -27.79
C GLY A 150 10.15 -72.28 -26.67
N CYS A 151 10.10 -72.82 -25.45
CA CYS A 151 9.81 -72.12 -24.20
C CYS A 151 10.84 -71.00 -23.92
N GLU A 152 10.74 -69.87 -24.62
CA GLU A 152 11.48 -68.65 -24.30
C GLU A 152 10.52 -67.51 -23.93
N SER A 153 10.45 -67.33 -22.60
CA SER A 153 10.29 -66.07 -21.90
C SER A 153 8.94 -65.33 -21.99
N SER A 154 8.19 -65.42 -20.89
CA SER A 154 7.12 -64.49 -20.46
C SER A 154 7.43 -62.99 -20.70
N ALA A 155 8.71 -62.59 -20.76
CA ALA A 155 9.10 -61.21 -21.06
C ALA A 155 8.69 -60.78 -22.49
N ASN A 156 8.83 -61.65 -23.49
CA ASN A 156 8.53 -61.31 -24.89
C ASN A 156 7.03 -61.08 -25.11
N MET A 157 6.17 -61.78 -24.36
CA MET A 157 4.72 -61.59 -24.39
C MET A 157 4.31 -60.26 -23.73
N THR A 158 5.03 -59.85 -22.69
CA THR A 158 4.80 -58.58 -22.00
C THR A 158 5.19 -57.41 -22.90
N ASP A 159 6.32 -57.50 -23.58
CA ASP A 159 6.80 -56.46 -24.50
C ASP A 159 5.88 -56.32 -25.72
N ALA A 160 5.44 -57.43 -26.33
CA ALA A 160 4.48 -57.39 -27.45
C ALA A 160 3.11 -56.80 -27.04
N LEU A 161 2.65 -57.07 -25.81
CA LEU A 161 1.45 -56.44 -25.27
C LEU A 161 1.65 -54.94 -25.06
N ILE A 162 2.79 -54.54 -24.49
CA ILE A 162 3.13 -53.12 -24.30
C ILE A 162 3.16 -52.41 -25.66
N ASP A 163 3.81 -52.99 -26.67
CA ASP A 163 3.91 -52.41 -28.01
C ASP A 163 2.53 -52.31 -28.69
N GLY A 164 1.69 -53.33 -28.55
CA GLY A 164 0.31 -53.30 -29.04
C GLY A 164 -0.53 -52.21 -28.34
N LEU A 165 -0.37 -52.04 -27.04
CA LEU A 165 -1.04 -50.97 -26.29
C LEU A 165 -0.52 -49.58 -26.68
N VAL A 166 0.79 -49.44 -26.90
CA VAL A 166 1.41 -48.20 -27.39
C VAL A 166 0.92 -47.86 -28.79
N SER A 167 0.82 -48.83 -29.69
CA SER A 167 0.30 -48.63 -31.04
C SER A 167 -1.18 -48.20 -31.03
N VAL A 168 -2.03 -48.87 -30.25
CA VAL A 168 -3.43 -48.46 -30.08
C VAL A 168 -3.52 -47.06 -29.47
N PHE A 169 -2.64 -46.74 -28.52
CA PHE A 169 -2.56 -45.42 -27.93
C PHE A 169 -2.14 -44.35 -28.94
N ASP A 170 -1.13 -44.62 -29.78
CA ASP A 170 -0.67 -43.69 -30.82
C ASP A 170 -1.74 -43.47 -31.91
N ASP A 171 -2.50 -44.51 -32.27
CA ASP A 171 -3.65 -44.38 -33.17
C ASP A 171 -4.74 -43.48 -32.57
N ILE A 172 -5.11 -43.71 -31.30
CA ILE A 172 -6.09 -42.89 -30.58
C ILE A 172 -5.58 -41.43 -30.44
N LYS A 173 -4.29 -41.25 -30.15
CA LYS A 173 -3.64 -39.95 -29.96
C LYS A 173 -3.75 -39.05 -31.20
N THR A 174 -3.73 -39.61 -32.41
CA THR A 174 -3.88 -38.81 -33.64
C THR A 174 -5.30 -38.25 -33.85
N GLY A 175 -6.34 -38.92 -33.32
CA GLY A 175 -7.75 -38.50 -33.44
C GLY A 175 -8.28 -37.67 -32.26
N VAL A 176 -7.57 -37.66 -31.13
CA VAL A 176 -8.02 -37.13 -29.84
C VAL A 176 -7.60 -35.68 -29.62
N SER A 177 -8.25 -34.71 -30.25
CA SER A 177 -7.98 -33.28 -30.05
C SER A 177 -9.06 -32.59 -29.20
N MET A 178 -8.74 -31.42 -28.61
CA MET A 178 -9.80 -30.56 -28.04
C MET A 178 -10.90 -30.24 -29.04
N ARG A 179 -10.54 -30.18 -30.32
CA ARG A 179 -11.49 -29.93 -31.40
C ARG A 179 -12.46 -31.09 -31.59
N SER A 180 -11.97 -32.33 -31.63
CA SER A 180 -12.82 -33.53 -31.75
C SER A 180 -13.62 -33.76 -30.46
N PHE A 181 -13.00 -33.61 -29.29
CA PHE A 181 -13.69 -33.68 -28.00
C PHE A 181 -14.85 -32.67 -27.91
N ALA A 182 -14.60 -31.41 -28.28
CA ALA A 182 -15.63 -30.40 -28.24
C ALA A 182 -16.78 -30.70 -29.22
N ARG A 183 -16.46 -31.17 -30.43
CA ARG A 183 -17.48 -31.59 -31.41
C ARG A 183 -18.31 -32.79 -30.96
N GLN A 184 -17.72 -33.70 -30.18
CA GLN A 184 -18.38 -34.91 -29.70
C GLN A 184 -19.29 -34.65 -28.50
N HIS A 185 -18.89 -33.77 -27.58
CA HIS A 185 -19.56 -33.61 -26.29
C HIS A 185 -20.38 -32.33 -26.13
N PHE A 186 -20.34 -31.41 -27.11
CA PHE A 186 -21.14 -30.19 -27.08
C PHE A 186 -22.12 -30.12 -28.25
N PRO A 187 -23.25 -29.41 -28.11
CA PRO A 187 -24.23 -29.23 -29.18
C PRO A 187 -23.60 -28.75 -30.49
N SER A 188 -24.18 -29.17 -31.62
CA SER A 188 -23.83 -28.67 -32.94
C SER A 188 -23.96 -27.14 -32.98
N GLY A 189 -22.90 -26.46 -33.43
CA GLY A 189 -22.85 -25.00 -33.54
C GLY A 189 -21.92 -24.31 -32.54
N ILE A 190 -21.46 -24.99 -31.49
CA ILE A 190 -20.45 -24.42 -30.58
C ILE A 190 -19.06 -24.55 -31.21
N GLU A 191 -18.36 -23.43 -31.37
CA GLU A 191 -17.00 -23.44 -31.89
C GLU A 191 -16.04 -24.07 -30.87
N PRO A 192 -15.30 -25.15 -31.22
CA PRO A 192 -14.37 -25.80 -30.29
C PRO A 192 -13.32 -24.87 -29.69
N LEU A 193 -12.91 -23.85 -30.45
CA LEU A 193 -11.93 -22.88 -30.00
C LEU A 193 -12.48 -22.04 -28.84
N GLN A 194 -13.73 -21.60 -28.90
CA GLN A 194 -14.36 -20.86 -27.81
C GLN A 194 -14.42 -21.69 -26.53
N VAL A 195 -14.73 -22.99 -26.63
CA VAL A 195 -14.72 -23.91 -25.48
C VAL A 195 -13.33 -23.98 -24.86
N GLN A 196 -12.28 -24.10 -25.68
CA GLN A 196 -10.89 -24.13 -25.23
C GLN A 196 -10.52 -22.83 -24.50
N VAL A 197 -10.85 -21.67 -25.09
CA VAL A 197 -10.53 -20.36 -24.51
C VAL A 197 -11.32 -20.12 -23.22
N ALA A 198 -12.62 -20.42 -23.18
CA ALA A 198 -13.45 -20.31 -21.99
C ALA A 198 -12.94 -21.20 -20.85
N MET A 199 -12.54 -22.43 -21.16
CA MET A 199 -11.96 -23.35 -20.19
C MET A 199 -10.65 -22.82 -19.60
N TYR A 200 -9.77 -22.28 -20.45
CA TYR A 200 -8.50 -21.68 -20.02
C TYR A 200 -8.74 -20.42 -19.15
N ALA A 201 -9.59 -19.50 -19.61
CA ALA A 201 -9.91 -18.27 -18.89
C ALA A 201 -10.53 -18.55 -17.50
N GLN A 202 -11.49 -19.49 -17.42
CA GLN A 202 -12.02 -19.96 -16.14
C GLN A 202 -10.93 -20.60 -15.27
N GLY A 203 -10.04 -21.40 -15.86
CA GLY A 203 -8.92 -22.03 -15.17
C GLY A 203 -7.98 -21.03 -14.49
N ILE A 204 -7.65 -19.92 -15.17
CA ILE A 204 -6.86 -18.82 -14.61
C ILE A 204 -7.65 -18.09 -13.50
N ARG A 205 -8.91 -17.72 -13.79
CA ARG A 205 -9.76 -16.95 -12.88
C ARG A 205 -9.97 -17.67 -11.55
N TYR A 206 -10.16 -18.99 -11.62
CA TYR A 206 -10.49 -19.87 -10.51
C TYR A 206 -9.37 -20.89 -10.23
N HIS A 207 -8.11 -20.44 -10.31
CA HIS A 207 -6.91 -21.29 -10.18
C HIS A 207 -6.73 -21.95 -8.79
N ASN A 208 -7.45 -21.48 -7.75
CA ASN A 208 -7.36 -22.03 -6.39
C ASN A 208 -8.68 -22.61 -5.88
N SER A 209 -8.61 -23.57 -4.94
CA SER A 209 -9.78 -24.33 -4.47
C SER A 209 -10.82 -23.47 -3.75
N GLN A 210 -10.41 -22.36 -3.14
CA GLN A 210 -11.34 -21.41 -2.53
C GLN A 210 -12.17 -20.69 -3.61
N SER A 211 -11.50 -20.17 -4.63
CA SER A 211 -12.16 -19.48 -5.74
C SER A 211 -13.11 -20.37 -6.56
N ARG A 212 -12.84 -21.69 -6.63
CA ARG A 212 -13.74 -22.65 -7.29
C ARG A 212 -14.99 -22.97 -6.48
N ARG A 213 -14.85 -23.05 -5.15
CA ARG A 213 -15.96 -23.38 -4.24
C ARG A 213 -16.89 -22.20 -3.99
N ALA A 214 -16.44 -20.98 -4.24
CA ALA A 214 -17.29 -19.80 -4.12
C ALA A 214 -18.43 -19.84 -5.15
N ASN A 215 -19.68 -19.94 -4.68
CA ASN A 215 -20.93 -19.76 -5.45
C ASN A 215 -20.96 -20.41 -6.85
N ASN A 216 -20.59 -21.69 -6.99
CA ASN A 216 -20.58 -22.38 -8.29
C ASN A 216 -19.82 -21.58 -9.38
N ALA A 217 -18.69 -20.99 -9.00
CA ALA A 217 -17.88 -20.13 -9.86
C ALA A 217 -17.52 -20.74 -11.23
N LEU A 218 -17.35 -22.07 -11.29
CA LEU A 218 -17.13 -22.77 -12.55
C LEU A 218 -18.45 -22.97 -13.30
N LYS A 219 -18.66 -22.16 -14.33
CA LYS A 219 -19.83 -22.27 -15.22
C LYS A 219 -19.64 -23.44 -16.19
N GLY A 220 -20.73 -24.16 -16.47
CA GLY A 220 -20.72 -25.20 -17.49
C GLY A 220 -20.36 -24.64 -18.87
N LEU A 221 -19.56 -25.38 -19.64
CA LEU A 221 -19.02 -24.92 -20.93
C LEU A 221 -20.01 -25.00 -22.11
N HIS A 222 -21.30 -25.18 -21.84
CA HIS A 222 -22.35 -25.25 -22.87
C HIS A 222 -22.64 -23.89 -23.52
N LYS A 223 -22.15 -22.80 -22.92
CA LYS A 223 -22.23 -21.44 -23.45
C LYS A 223 -20.89 -20.71 -23.24
N PRO A 224 -19.85 -21.07 -24.01
CA PRO A 224 -18.49 -20.54 -23.78
C PRO A 224 -18.40 -19.03 -24.02
N GLU A 225 -19.18 -18.49 -24.95
CA GLU A 225 -19.22 -17.06 -25.25
C GLU A 225 -19.76 -16.23 -24.06
N GLU A 226 -20.90 -16.62 -23.46
CA GLU A 226 -21.45 -15.96 -22.27
C GLU A 226 -20.45 -15.97 -21.09
N ILE A 227 -19.65 -17.03 -20.97
CA ILE A 227 -18.58 -17.11 -19.96
C ILE A 227 -17.50 -16.06 -20.23
N LEU A 228 -17.05 -15.94 -21.49
CA LEU A 228 -15.98 -15.02 -21.87
C LEU A 228 -16.42 -13.56 -21.72
N HIS A 229 -17.63 -13.21 -22.17
CA HIS A 229 -18.22 -11.88 -21.93
C HIS A 229 -18.28 -11.56 -20.43
N SER A 230 -18.82 -12.50 -19.64
CA SER A 230 -18.93 -12.32 -18.18
C SER A 230 -17.57 -12.11 -17.51
N LEU A 231 -16.53 -12.86 -17.91
CA LEU A 231 -15.18 -12.70 -17.37
C LEU A 231 -14.53 -11.38 -17.81
N ALA A 232 -14.79 -10.94 -19.04
CA ALA A 232 -14.25 -9.70 -19.57
C ALA A 232 -14.85 -8.48 -18.88
N ALA A 233 -16.18 -8.45 -18.72
CA ALA A 233 -16.87 -7.43 -17.93
C ALA A 233 -16.38 -7.40 -16.48
N GLU A 234 -16.21 -8.57 -15.84
CA GLU A 234 -15.68 -8.66 -14.47
C GLU A 234 -14.26 -8.06 -14.37
N GLU A 235 -13.37 -8.40 -15.30
CA GLU A 235 -12.00 -7.88 -15.30
C GLU A 235 -11.95 -6.35 -15.46
N ARG A 236 -12.74 -5.79 -16.38
CA ARG A 236 -12.84 -4.32 -16.55
C ARG A 236 -13.43 -3.66 -15.30
N SER A 237 -14.46 -4.26 -14.70
CA SER A 237 -15.04 -3.80 -13.43
C SER A 237 -14.00 -3.73 -12.32
N LEU A 238 -13.16 -4.76 -12.18
CA LEU A 238 -12.09 -4.77 -11.17
C LEU A 238 -11.02 -3.70 -11.42
N VAL A 239 -10.70 -3.40 -12.69
CA VAL A 239 -9.81 -2.26 -13.02
C VAL A 239 -10.42 -0.95 -12.54
N TYR A 240 -11.67 -0.71 -12.93
CA TYR A 240 -12.41 0.49 -12.57
C TYR A 240 -12.50 0.66 -11.06
N MET A 241 -12.87 -0.39 -10.32
CA MET A 241 -12.93 -0.37 -8.85
C MET A 241 -11.56 -0.06 -8.22
N GLY A 242 -10.47 -0.55 -8.80
CA GLY A 242 -9.12 -0.20 -8.37
C GLY A 242 -8.78 1.28 -8.58
N ARG A 243 -9.21 1.86 -9.70
CA ARG A 243 -9.08 3.31 -9.97
C ARG A 243 -9.92 4.14 -9.01
N LEU A 244 -11.15 3.70 -8.73
CA LEU A 244 -12.08 4.36 -7.83
C LEU A 244 -11.54 4.42 -6.39
N GLU A 245 -10.96 3.33 -5.90
CA GLU A 245 -10.30 3.31 -4.59
C GLU A 245 -9.12 4.30 -4.54
N LEU A 246 -8.34 4.41 -5.62
CA LEU A 246 -7.25 5.38 -5.68
C LEU A 246 -7.78 6.83 -5.65
N LYS A 247 -8.83 7.13 -6.42
CA LYS A 247 -9.54 8.42 -6.39
C LYS A 247 -10.02 8.77 -4.98
N ARG A 248 -10.70 7.85 -4.29
CA ARG A 248 -11.17 8.04 -2.91
C ARG A 248 -10.03 8.36 -1.94
N ARG A 249 -8.87 7.71 -2.10
CA ARG A 249 -7.68 8.02 -1.29
C ARG A 249 -7.14 9.41 -1.55
N ARG A 250 -7.09 9.85 -2.81
CA ARG A 250 -6.67 11.23 -3.15
C ARG A 250 -7.62 12.24 -2.55
N GLN A 251 -8.92 12.04 -2.70
CA GLN A 251 -9.96 12.90 -2.12
C GLN A 251 -9.85 12.98 -0.59
N HIS A 252 -9.68 11.84 0.09
CA HIS A 252 -9.49 11.82 1.54
C HIS A 252 -8.20 12.54 1.97
N ALA A 253 -7.08 12.33 1.27
CA ALA A 253 -5.84 13.03 1.55
C ALA A 253 -5.97 14.55 1.35
N ALA A 254 -6.65 14.99 0.29
CA ALA A 254 -6.95 16.40 0.04
C ALA A 254 -7.83 16.99 1.13
N ALA A 255 -8.87 16.27 1.58
CA ALA A 255 -9.75 16.69 2.67
C ALA A 255 -8.97 16.85 3.99
N LEU A 256 -8.08 15.91 4.33
CA LEU A 256 -7.21 16.02 5.51
C LEU A 256 -6.26 17.22 5.41
N ALA A 257 -5.70 17.47 4.23
CA ALA A 257 -4.84 18.63 4.00
C ALA A 257 -5.60 19.95 4.18
N ALA A 258 -6.78 20.06 3.59
CA ALA A 258 -7.67 21.21 3.73
C ALA A 258 -8.11 21.43 5.19
N ALA A 259 -8.47 20.36 5.91
CA ALA A 259 -8.83 20.43 7.33
C ALA A 259 -7.65 20.90 8.19
N LYS A 260 -6.43 20.41 7.91
CA LYS A 260 -5.21 20.85 8.58
C LYS A 260 -4.94 22.33 8.30
N GLU A 261 -5.08 22.76 7.05
CA GLU A 261 -4.90 24.15 6.65
C GLU A 261 -5.91 25.07 7.34
N GLY A 262 -7.21 24.72 7.31
CA GLY A 262 -8.25 25.47 8.01
C GLY A 262 -8.01 25.57 9.51
N ARG A 263 -7.57 24.49 10.16
CA ARG A 263 -7.15 24.52 11.56
C ARG A 263 -5.98 25.47 11.79
N MET A 264 -4.97 25.44 10.93
CA MET A 264 -3.81 26.34 11.04
C MET A 264 -4.19 27.80 10.78
N ALA A 265 -5.09 28.07 9.85
CA ALA A 265 -5.62 29.41 9.59
C ALA A 265 -6.35 29.96 10.81
N ARG A 266 -7.22 29.15 11.44
CA ARG A 266 -7.90 29.54 12.69
C ARG A 266 -6.91 29.84 13.81
N LEU A 267 -5.92 28.96 14.01
CA LEU A 267 -4.89 29.17 15.04
C LEU A 267 -4.06 30.43 14.80
N ARG A 268 -3.79 30.79 13.53
CA ARG A 268 -3.12 32.05 13.18
C ARG A 268 -3.99 33.26 13.49
N ALA A 269 -5.28 33.20 13.17
CA ALA A 269 -6.21 34.28 13.52
C ALA A 269 -6.29 34.51 15.04
N GLU A 270 -6.40 33.42 15.82
CA GLU A 270 -6.35 33.47 17.29
C GLU A 270 -5.00 34.01 17.80
N GLN A 271 -3.89 33.66 17.14
CA GLN A 271 -2.56 34.16 17.47
C GLN A 271 -2.41 35.66 17.22
N VAL A 272 -3.03 36.21 16.18
CA VAL A 272 -3.00 37.66 15.92
C VAL A 272 -3.60 38.42 17.09
N VAL A 273 -4.81 38.03 17.53
CA VAL A 273 -5.49 38.63 18.69
C VAL A 273 -4.65 38.45 19.96
N PHE A 274 -4.11 37.25 20.19
CA PHE A 274 -3.27 36.98 21.35
C PHE A 274 -2.00 37.86 21.38
N ASN A 275 -1.40 38.13 20.22
CA ASN A 275 -0.21 38.96 20.09
C ASN A 275 -0.48 40.45 20.33
N GLU A 276 -1.73 40.90 20.38
CA GLU A 276 -2.04 42.29 20.78
C GLU A 276 -1.61 42.57 22.22
N THR A 277 -1.59 41.54 23.08
CA THR A 277 -1.21 41.63 24.49
C THR A 277 0.09 40.90 24.83
N HIS A 278 0.49 39.92 24.01
CA HIS A 278 1.68 39.09 24.23
C HIS A 278 2.77 39.22 23.14
N GLY A 279 2.52 40.02 22.11
CA GLY A 279 3.47 40.34 21.05
C GLY A 279 4.10 41.72 21.24
N LEU A 280 5.08 42.07 20.41
CA LEU A 280 5.71 43.39 20.49
C LEU A 280 4.70 44.53 20.29
N PRO A 281 4.86 45.64 21.02
CA PRO A 281 5.98 45.97 21.93
C PRO A 281 5.86 45.38 23.35
N ASN A 282 4.81 44.60 23.64
CA ASN A 282 4.56 44.05 24.97
C ASN A 282 5.55 42.92 25.27
N LEU A 283 6.45 43.18 26.21
CA LEU A 283 7.40 42.19 26.70
C LEU A 283 6.92 41.63 28.04
N PRO A 284 7.22 40.36 28.35
CA PRO A 284 6.95 39.81 29.67
C PRO A 284 7.73 40.61 30.71
N ARG A 285 7.07 41.05 31.79
CA ARG A 285 7.75 41.58 32.96
C ARG A 285 8.56 40.46 33.60
N ILE A 286 9.77 40.81 34.02
CA ILE A 286 10.63 39.91 34.77
C ILE A 286 10.65 40.39 36.22
N PHE A 287 10.50 39.46 37.15
CA PHE A 287 10.37 39.71 38.58
C PHE A 287 11.65 39.29 39.31
N THR A 288 12.00 40.08 40.33
CA THR A 288 12.95 39.68 41.37
C THR A 288 12.24 38.90 42.48
N PRO A 289 12.95 38.07 43.27
CA PRO A 289 12.37 37.41 44.44
C PRO A 289 11.72 38.41 45.40
N PHE A 290 12.39 39.53 45.67
CA PHE A 290 11.89 40.59 46.56
C PHE A 290 10.57 41.20 46.06
N GLU A 291 10.46 41.58 44.78
CA GLU A 291 9.20 42.10 44.23
C GLU A 291 8.06 41.07 44.34
N ALA A 292 8.36 39.79 44.15
CA ALA A 292 7.36 38.74 44.29
C ALA A 292 6.94 38.56 45.75
N ASP A 293 7.88 38.62 46.71
CA ASP A 293 7.60 38.56 48.14
C ASP A 293 6.72 39.75 48.59
N GLU A 294 7.00 40.96 48.11
CA GLU A 294 6.17 42.14 48.35
C GLU A 294 4.74 41.96 47.81
N LEU A 295 4.62 41.48 46.57
CA LEU A 295 3.31 41.21 45.95
C LEU A 295 2.55 40.08 46.67
N ASN A 296 3.27 39.15 47.29
CA ASN A 296 2.72 38.00 47.99
C ASN A 296 2.12 38.33 49.36
N LEU A 297 2.51 39.45 49.98
CA LEU A 297 1.99 39.89 51.29
C LEU A 297 0.46 39.99 51.34
N GLY A 298 -0.19 40.30 50.22
CA GLY A 298 -1.64 40.44 50.10
C GLY A 298 -2.37 39.30 49.38
N ARG A 299 -1.66 38.22 48.99
CA ARG A 299 -2.23 37.14 48.18
C ARG A 299 -2.62 35.94 49.05
N PRO A 300 -3.64 35.15 48.66
CA PRO A 300 -3.96 33.93 49.39
C PRO A 300 -2.88 32.85 49.19
N PRO A 301 -2.76 31.85 50.09
CA PRO A 301 -1.71 30.83 50.03
C PRO A 301 -1.67 30.04 48.72
N GLU A 302 -2.83 29.82 48.09
CA GLU A 302 -2.98 29.09 46.84
C GLU A 302 -2.68 29.92 45.58
N ASP A 303 -2.45 31.23 45.70
CA ASP A 303 -2.14 32.16 44.61
C ASP A 303 -0.84 32.94 44.87
N GLN A 304 0.11 32.32 45.57
CA GLN A 304 1.43 32.90 45.77
C GLN A 304 2.23 32.89 44.45
N LEU A 305 2.94 33.98 44.18
CA LEU A 305 3.84 34.12 43.06
C LEU A 305 5.15 33.38 43.35
N GLU A 306 5.50 32.42 42.49
CA GLU A 306 6.77 31.70 42.56
C GLU A 306 7.68 32.13 41.39
N VAL A 307 8.80 32.77 41.72
CA VAL A 307 9.79 33.26 40.73
C VAL A 307 10.75 32.15 40.33
N MET A 308 10.79 31.84 39.03
CA MET A 308 11.74 30.89 38.47
C MET A 308 13.14 31.52 38.33
N PRO A 309 14.22 30.74 38.14
CA PRO A 309 15.56 31.29 37.89
C PRO A 309 15.68 32.21 36.67
N SER A 310 14.70 32.18 35.76
CA SER A 310 14.61 33.11 34.62
C SER A 310 14.00 34.47 34.99
N GLY A 311 13.54 34.65 36.23
CA GLY A 311 12.75 35.80 36.69
C GLY A 311 11.30 35.81 36.21
N LEU A 312 10.85 34.76 35.51
CA LEU A 312 9.45 34.60 35.13
C LEU A 312 8.70 33.86 36.24
N LEU A 313 7.40 34.06 36.31
CA LEU A 313 6.54 33.40 37.30
C LEU A 313 6.20 31.97 36.84
N ARG A 314 6.10 31.03 37.80
CA ARG A 314 5.90 29.60 37.52
C ARG A 314 4.54 29.29 36.90
N HIS A 315 3.47 29.90 37.41
CA HIS A 315 2.09 29.59 37.04
C HIS A 315 1.28 30.82 36.61
N HIS A 316 1.91 31.99 36.49
CA HIS A 316 1.23 33.25 36.23
C HIS A 316 1.72 33.88 34.93
N CYS A 317 0.82 34.51 34.18
CA CYS A 317 1.23 35.27 33.00
C CYS A 317 1.91 36.57 33.43
N THR A 318 3.05 36.89 32.82
CA THR A 318 3.84 38.08 33.16
C THR A 318 3.73 39.22 32.16
N PHE A 319 2.85 39.13 31.17
CA PHE A 319 2.61 40.22 30.21
C PHE A 319 1.65 41.26 30.80
N PRO A 320 2.06 42.51 31.05
CA PRO A 320 1.24 43.49 31.77
C PRO A 320 -0.11 43.80 31.12
N ASN A 321 -0.18 43.72 29.79
CA ASN A 321 -1.39 43.99 29.02
C ASN A 321 -2.29 42.74 28.84
N CYS A 322 -1.87 41.58 29.36
CA CYS A 322 -2.69 40.37 29.35
C CYS A 322 -3.87 40.53 30.33
N PRO A 323 -5.11 40.17 29.93
CA PRO A 323 -6.25 40.13 30.87
C PRO A 323 -6.00 39.21 32.07
N ASP A 324 -5.20 38.15 31.88
CA ASP A 324 -4.81 37.19 32.90
C ASP A 324 -3.44 37.53 33.54
N TYR A 325 -3.01 38.79 33.51
CA TYR A 325 -1.76 39.23 34.14
C TYR A 325 -1.79 38.95 35.64
N LEU A 326 -0.79 38.22 36.13
CA LEU A 326 -0.70 37.76 37.52
C LEU A 326 -1.89 36.92 38.02
N VAL A 327 -2.68 36.29 37.13
CA VAL A 327 -3.69 35.30 37.54
C VAL A 327 -3.04 33.92 37.68
N ASN A 328 -3.41 33.14 38.70
CA ASN A 328 -2.95 31.75 38.83
C ASN A 328 -3.54 30.88 37.72
N LEU A 329 -2.71 30.50 36.75
CA LEU A 329 -3.10 29.62 35.65
C LEU A 329 -2.81 28.15 35.95
N SER A 330 -2.43 27.77 37.17
CA SER A 330 -2.17 26.38 37.52
C SER A 330 -3.43 25.51 37.43
N THR A 331 -3.28 24.32 36.86
CA THR A 331 -4.30 23.27 36.94
C THR A 331 -4.13 22.45 38.23
N LYS A 332 -5.11 21.60 38.57
CA LYS A 332 -4.96 20.65 39.70
C LYS A 332 -3.69 19.80 39.55
N ASN A 333 -3.46 19.23 38.37
CA ASN A 333 -2.25 18.44 38.09
C ASN A 333 -0.96 19.26 38.19
N ASP A 334 -0.98 20.55 37.86
CA ASP A 334 0.19 21.41 38.01
C ASP A 334 0.56 21.62 39.48
N ARG A 335 -0.44 21.70 40.36
CA ARG A 335 -0.25 21.80 41.82
C ARG A 335 0.22 20.47 42.42
N ASP A 336 -0.37 19.37 42.01
CA ASP A 336 -0.07 18.04 42.56
C ASP A 336 1.32 17.52 42.11
N LEU A 337 1.71 17.80 40.87
CA LEU A 337 2.92 17.24 40.23
C LEU A 337 4.00 18.28 39.92
N GLY A 338 3.74 19.56 40.20
CA GLY A 338 4.67 20.65 39.92
C GLY A 338 4.84 21.00 38.44
N PHE A 339 3.92 20.57 37.57
CA PHE A 339 3.93 20.90 36.14
C PHE A 339 3.49 22.34 35.84
N ARG A 340 3.50 22.77 34.58
CA ARG A 340 3.10 24.14 34.16
C ARG A 340 2.14 24.14 32.98
N ASN A 341 1.28 23.13 32.90
CA ASN A 341 0.41 22.88 31.76
C ASN A 341 -0.60 24.01 31.55
N GLY A 342 -1.17 24.57 32.61
CA GLY A 342 -2.14 25.66 32.49
C GLY A 342 -1.53 26.96 31.97
N LEU A 343 -0.35 27.35 32.46
CA LEU A 343 0.40 28.48 31.89
C LEU A 343 0.77 28.24 30.42
N PHE A 344 1.25 27.05 30.06
CA PHE A 344 1.58 26.75 28.66
C PHE A 344 0.35 26.58 27.76
N ARG A 345 -0.82 26.28 28.34
CA ARG A 345 -2.10 26.31 27.62
C ARG A 345 -2.50 27.75 27.30
N HIS A 346 -2.29 28.68 28.23
CA HIS A 346 -2.46 30.12 27.98
C HIS A 346 -1.52 30.61 26.87
N LEU A 347 -0.23 30.33 27.01
CA LEU A 347 0.83 30.72 26.06
C LEU A 347 0.86 29.86 24.78
N ARG A 348 -0.17 29.05 24.49
CA ARG A 348 -0.17 28.12 23.35
C ARG A 348 -0.02 28.85 22.01
N PHE A 349 -0.51 30.08 21.94
CA PHE A 349 -0.48 30.90 20.73
C PHE A 349 0.89 31.52 20.46
N CYS A 350 1.76 31.67 21.46
CA CYS A 350 3.15 32.06 21.20
C CYS A 350 3.93 31.01 20.38
N ARG A 351 3.39 29.80 20.26
CA ARG A 351 4.04 28.63 19.62
C ARG A 351 3.49 28.29 18.23
N VAL A 352 2.43 28.97 17.78
CA VAL A 352 1.78 28.68 16.50
C VAL A 352 2.61 29.25 15.33
N GLY A 353 2.73 28.48 14.25
CA GLY A 353 3.30 28.94 12.98
C GLY A 353 4.83 29.04 12.90
N SER A 354 5.28 29.70 11.83
CA SER A 354 6.68 30.11 11.58
C SER A 354 7.04 31.40 12.31
N ASP A 355 6.05 32.26 12.57
CA ASP A 355 6.19 33.50 13.33
C ASP A 355 6.08 33.22 14.84
N ARG A 356 7.00 32.39 15.33
CA ARG A 356 7.06 32.03 16.74
C ARG A 356 7.62 33.22 17.53
N SER A 357 6.79 33.81 18.37
CA SER A 357 7.24 34.71 19.44
C SER A 357 7.88 33.94 20.60
N TYR A 358 7.57 32.65 20.75
CA TYR A 358 8.19 31.79 21.74
C TYR A 358 9.35 30.95 21.17
N TRP A 359 10.54 31.20 21.71
CA TRP A 359 11.76 30.48 21.41
C TRP A 359 12.06 29.49 22.55
N PRO A 360 11.93 28.17 22.34
CA PRO A 360 12.21 27.20 23.39
C PRO A 360 13.63 27.36 23.93
N GLY A 361 13.76 27.40 25.26
CA GLY A 361 15.06 27.54 25.93
C GLY A 361 15.72 28.92 25.81
N TYR A 362 15.00 29.92 25.31
CA TYR A 362 15.54 31.27 25.11
C TYR A 362 16.12 31.88 26.37
N HIS A 363 15.32 31.95 27.44
CA HIS A 363 15.78 32.48 28.71
C HIS A 363 16.99 31.71 29.28
N ALA A 364 16.97 30.38 29.22
CA ALA A 364 18.10 29.57 29.68
C ALA A 364 19.36 29.82 28.84
N THR A 365 19.20 29.98 27.52
CA THR A 365 20.29 30.32 26.60
C THR A 365 20.85 31.71 26.92
N CYS A 366 19.99 32.71 27.11
CA CYS A 366 20.39 34.04 27.55
C CYS A 366 21.16 33.98 28.88
N VAL A 367 20.64 33.33 29.90
CA VAL A 367 21.34 33.21 31.20
C VAL A 367 22.70 32.53 31.03
N SER A 368 22.78 31.44 30.26
CA SER A 368 24.02 30.71 29.99
C SER A 368 25.06 31.57 29.25
N VAL A 369 24.65 32.26 28.18
CA VAL A 369 25.53 33.13 27.39
C VAL A 369 25.99 34.32 28.23
N TYR A 370 25.10 34.90 29.03
CA TYR A 370 25.44 36.04 29.89
C TYR A 370 26.49 35.68 30.93
N ARG A 371 26.35 34.52 31.59
CA ARG A 371 27.30 34.03 32.60
C ARG A 371 28.69 33.74 32.06
N THR A 372 28.81 33.41 30.78
CA THR A 372 30.07 33.02 30.14
C THR A 372 30.75 34.16 29.38
N HIS A 373 30.03 35.27 29.16
CA HIS A 373 30.53 36.38 28.35
C HIS A 373 31.10 37.53 29.21
N HIS A 374 32.41 37.74 29.12
CA HIS A 374 33.13 38.81 29.84
C HIS A 374 33.92 39.80 28.94
N GLY A 375 33.67 39.82 27.62
CA GLY A 375 34.39 40.69 26.68
C GLY A 375 34.04 42.20 26.79
N ALA A 376 34.91 43.04 26.18
CA ALA A 376 34.85 44.50 26.24
C ALA A 376 33.53 45.12 25.70
N ASP A 377 32.92 44.54 24.66
CA ASP A 377 31.59 44.93 24.16
C ASP A 377 30.54 43.91 24.62
N LYS A 378 30.26 43.95 25.92
CA LYS A 378 29.50 42.90 26.61
C LYS A 378 28.07 42.73 26.07
N LYS A 379 27.38 43.84 25.76
CA LYS A 379 26.00 43.81 25.24
C LYS A 379 25.94 43.32 23.80
N LYS A 380 26.73 43.90 22.89
CA LYS A 380 26.73 43.50 21.48
C LYS A 380 27.15 42.05 21.31
N GLY A 381 28.19 41.63 22.01
CA GLY A 381 28.68 40.25 21.96
C GLY A 381 27.73 39.24 22.61
N PHE A 382 26.94 39.65 23.61
CA PHE A 382 25.84 38.85 24.16
C PHE A 382 24.73 38.63 23.13
N VAL A 383 24.24 39.73 22.54
CA VAL A 383 23.15 39.69 21.55
C VAL A 383 23.55 38.80 20.37
N THR A 384 24.74 39.04 19.81
CA THR A 384 25.26 38.29 18.67
C THR A 384 25.34 36.78 18.94
N ARG A 385 25.76 36.38 20.14
CA ARG A 385 25.87 34.95 20.51
C ARG A 385 24.53 34.28 20.74
N VAL A 386 23.56 35.00 21.30
CA VAL A 386 22.21 34.46 21.47
C VAL A 386 21.54 34.32 20.11
N THR A 387 21.58 35.36 19.27
CA THR A 387 20.95 35.33 17.94
C THR A 387 21.58 34.27 17.05
N SER A 388 22.91 34.13 17.05
CA SER A 388 23.60 33.12 16.23
C SER A 388 23.24 31.69 16.60
N ARG A 389 23.01 31.37 17.89
CA ARG A 389 22.54 30.03 18.31
C ARG A 389 21.18 29.67 17.74
N TYR A 390 20.33 30.67 17.51
CA TYR A 390 19.01 30.48 16.91
C TYR A 390 19.03 30.49 15.38
N GLU A 391 20.09 31.03 14.78
CA GLU A 391 20.35 31.00 13.34
C GLU A 391 21.01 29.67 12.90
N VAL A 392 22.07 29.22 13.58
CA VAL A 392 22.94 28.10 13.14
C VAL A 392 22.32 26.71 13.36
N GLY A 393 21.35 26.54 14.26
CA GLY A 393 20.76 25.24 14.62
C GLY A 393 19.84 24.59 13.56
N GLY A 394 20.08 24.79 12.27
CA GLY A 394 19.26 24.23 11.17
C GLY A 394 17.86 24.87 11.05
N ARG A 395 17.67 26.05 11.65
CA ARG A 395 16.42 26.85 11.56
C ARG A 395 16.61 28.19 10.86
N ALA A 396 17.79 28.44 10.27
CA ALA A 396 18.10 29.67 9.54
C ALA A 396 17.03 30.02 8.50
N ASP A 397 16.54 29.02 7.75
CA ASP A 397 15.50 29.21 6.72
C ASP A 397 14.13 29.66 7.26
N ARG A 398 13.95 29.74 8.59
CA ARG A 398 12.68 30.12 9.23
C ARG A 398 12.70 31.48 9.93
N LEU A 399 13.86 32.11 10.05
CA LEU A 399 13.99 33.45 10.60
C LEU A 399 13.85 34.47 9.47
N ASN A 400 12.61 34.89 9.19
CA ASN A 400 12.41 36.08 8.38
C ASN A 400 13.03 37.31 9.10
N SER A 401 13.31 38.37 8.36
CA SER A 401 13.93 39.61 8.88
C SER A 401 13.17 40.18 10.08
N ARG A 402 11.83 40.07 10.09
CA ARG A 402 10.96 40.49 11.19
C ARG A 402 11.23 39.70 12.48
N ASN A 403 11.34 38.38 12.39
CA ASN A 403 11.64 37.50 13.52
C ASN A 403 13.06 37.72 14.06
N ARG A 404 14.03 38.03 13.19
CA ARG A 404 15.39 38.40 13.62
C ARG A 404 15.39 39.68 14.44
N ASN A 405 14.72 40.73 13.96
CA ASN A 405 14.62 42.00 14.68
C ASN A 405 13.91 41.83 16.05
N HIS A 406 12.87 41.00 16.09
CA HIS A 406 12.19 40.64 17.33
C HIS A 406 13.12 39.94 18.33
N LEU A 407 13.86 38.92 17.87
CA LEU A 407 14.83 38.20 18.69
C LEU A 407 15.91 39.14 19.23
N VAL A 408 16.42 40.06 18.41
CA VAL A 408 17.41 41.07 18.82
C VAL A 408 16.83 41.97 19.92
N ALA A 409 15.61 42.50 19.73
CA ALA A 409 14.95 43.38 20.69
C ALA A 409 14.73 42.68 22.05
N MET A 410 14.22 41.45 22.04
CA MET A 410 14.08 40.64 23.27
C MET A 410 15.42 40.42 23.96
N THR A 411 16.48 40.19 23.17
CA THR A 411 17.81 39.87 23.70
C THR A 411 18.47 41.08 24.32
N ASN A 412 18.26 42.27 23.77
CA ASN A 412 18.65 43.51 24.40
C ASN A 412 17.96 43.70 25.76
N ALA A 413 16.63 43.55 25.82
CA ALA A 413 15.89 43.70 27.07
C ALA A 413 16.34 42.69 28.14
N MET A 414 16.59 41.44 27.74
CA MET A 414 17.09 40.40 28.65
C MET A 414 18.49 40.70 29.18
N PHE A 415 19.38 41.28 28.35
CA PHE A 415 20.70 41.71 28.81
C PHE A 415 20.59 42.79 29.89
N ASP A 416 19.77 43.81 29.65
CA ASP A 416 19.61 44.93 30.58
C ASP A 416 19.06 44.46 31.94
N PHE A 417 18.11 43.53 31.92
CA PHE A 417 17.60 42.87 33.14
C PHE A 417 18.70 42.12 33.92
N LEU A 418 19.53 41.35 33.22
CA LEU A 418 20.60 40.57 33.84
C LEU A 418 21.72 41.46 34.44
N GLU A 419 21.98 42.64 33.86
CA GLU A 419 22.90 43.64 34.43
C GLU A 419 22.29 44.30 35.68
N GLN A 420 21.04 44.74 35.62
CA GLN A 420 20.37 45.37 36.78
C GLN A 420 20.37 44.44 38.01
N ASN A 421 20.08 43.15 37.82
CA ASN A 421 20.11 42.19 38.92
C ASN A 421 21.52 41.89 39.45
N LYS A 422 22.53 41.95 38.59
CA LYS A 422 23.92 41.78 39.02
C LYS A 422 24.31 42.93 39.95
N ASN A 423 23.93 44.16 39.62
CA ASN A 423 24.26 45.35 40.41
C ASN A 423 23.54 45.32 41.77
N LYS A 424 22.24 45.02 41.80
CA LYS A 424 21.48 44.89 43.06
C LYS A 424 22.06 43.84 44.01
N LYS A 425 22.62 42.74 43.48
CA LYS A 425 23.25 41.71 44.30
C LYS A 425 24.60 42.15 44.90
N ASN A 426 25.24 43.18 44.36
CA ASN A 426 26.48 43.71 44.91
C ASN A 426 26.23 44.83 45.94
N GLU A 427 25.02 45.39 45.98
CA GLU A 427 24.61 46.46 46.91
C GLU A 427 24.07 45.91 48.24
N ASN A 428 23.58 44.67 48.24
CA ASN A 428 23.20 43.88 49.42
C ASN A 428 24.32 42.91 49.80
#